data_AF-A0A7H4N0A7-F1
#
_entry.id   AF-A0A7H4N0A7-F1
#
_cell.length_a   1.000
_cell.length_b   1.000
_cell.length_c   1.000
_cell.angle_alpha   90.00
_cell.angle_beta   90.00
_cell.angle_gamma   90.00
#
_symmetry.space_group_name_H-M   'P 1'
#
loop_
_entity.id
_entity.type
_entity.pdbx_description
1 polymer ?
#
loop_
_entity_poly.entity_id
_entity_poly.type
_entity_poly.pdbx_seq_one_letter_code
_entity_poly.pdbx_strand_id
1 'polypeptide(L)'
;MKRILTLGLALLMLALAGCSAEVADYRQQQPALDIFHYFQGKTEAWGMVQDRNGKQLRRFHVAIDGDVVGDTLTLHERFIYDDGEKQQRVWRIRRTGDHRYEGTAGDIAGGGDRPGGGQRFSLALQHERDGQR
;
A
#
# COMPACT_ATOMS: atom_id res chain seq x y z
N MET A 1 -7.99 -49.04 -13.66
CA MET A 1 -7.37 -48.49 -12.43
C MET A 1 -6.51 -47.24 -12.71
N LYS A 2 -5.53 -47.26 -13.63
CA LYS A 2 -4.70 -46.07 -13.98
C LYS A 2 -5.50 -44.83 -14.43
N ARG A 3 -6.57 -45.03 -15.23
CA ARG A 3 -7.44 -43.93 -15.72
C ARG A 3 -8.22 -43.20 -14.63
N ILE A 4 -8.67 -43.93 -13.60
CA ILE A 4 -9.41 -43.38 -12.46
C ILE A 4 -8.46 -42.58 -11.56
N LEU A 5 -7.22 -43.07 -11.40
CA LEU A 5 -6.16 -42.37 -10.67
C LEU A 5 -5.78 -41.04 -11.32
N THR A 6 -5.67 -41.00 -12.65
CA THR A 6 -5.38 -39.76 -13.40
C THR A 6 -6.52 -38.74 -13.34
N LEU A 7 -7.79 -39.17 -13.34
CA LEU A 7 -8.92 -38.25 -13.18
C LEU A 7 -8.99 -37.68 -11.76
N GLY A 8 -8.72 -38.50 -10.73
CA GLY A 8 -8.67 -38.03 -9.34
C GLY A 8 -7.57 -36.99 -9.12
N LEU A 9 -6.40 -37.19 -9.73
CA LEU A 9 -5.28 -36.24 -9.64
C LEU A 9 -5.57 -34.92 -10.36
N ALA A 10 -6.21 -34.96 -11.53
CA ALA A 10 -6.60 -33.75 -12.25
C ALA A 10 -7.68 -32.94 -11.50
N LEU A 11 -8.65 -33.62 -10.89
CA LEU A 11 -9.70 -32.97 -10.09
C LEU A 11 -9.12 -32.35 -8.81
N LEU A 12 -8.12 -33.00 -8.20
CA LEU A 12 -7.39 -32.44 -7.07
C LEU A 12 -6.61 -31.18 -7.46
N MET A 13 -5.95 -31.14 -8.63
CA MET A 13 -5.24 -29.93 -9.08
C MET A 13 -6.18 -28.75 -9.37
N LEU A 14 -7.38 -28.99 -9.89
CA LEU A 14 -8.38 -27.93 -10.09
C LEU A 14 -8.94 -27.39 -8.76
N ALA A 15 -9.03 -28.22 -7.73
CA ALA A 15 -9.48 -27.81 -6.40
C ALA A 15 -8.45 -26.95 -5.64
N LEU A 16 -7.21 -26.88 -6.11
CA LEU A 16 -6.16 -26.00 -5.56
C LEU A 16 -6.11 -24.62 -6.22
N ALA A 17 -7.06 -24.27 -7.09
CA ALA A 17 -7.20 -22.90 -7.58
C ALA A 17 -7.65 -21.99 -6.43
N GLY A 18 -6.68 -21.41 -5.72
CA GLY A 18 -6.95 -20.47 -4.62
C GLY A 18 -7.67 -19.23 -5.12
N CYS A 19 -8.56 -18.67 -4.30
CA CYS A 19 -9.13 -17.35 -4.54
C CYS A 19 -8.04 -16.29 -4.44
N SER A 20 -7.58 -15.80 -5.59
CA SER A 20 -6.83 -14.55 -5.67
C SER A 20 -7.83 -13.42 -5.85
N ALA A 21 -7.68 -12.33 -5.08
CA ALA A 21 -8.38 -11.09 -5.36
C ALA A 21 -7.51 -10.25 -6.31
N GLU A 22 -8.08 -9.78 -7.40
CA GLU A 22 -7.40 -8.87 -8.30
C GLU A 22 -7.64 -7.42 -7.87
N VAL A 23 -6.69 -6.52 -8.13
CA VAL A 23 -6.88 -5.08 -7.86
C VAL A 23 -8.09 -4.53 -8.63
N ALA A 24 -8.42 -5.14 -9.79
CA ALA A 24 -9.60 -4.80 -10.58
C ALA A 24 -10.91 -4.99 -9.81
N ASP A 25 -10.98 -5.96 -8.90
CA ASP A 25 -12.19 -6.31 -8.15
C ASP A 25 -12.66 -5.14 -7.25
N TYR A 26 -11.73 -4.27 -6.83
CA TYR A 26 -12.00 -3.14 -5.95
C TYR A 26 -12.34 -1.83 -6.68
N ARG A 27 -12.31 -1.80 -8.01
CA ARG A 27 -12.51 -0.56 -8.79
C ARG A 27 -13.89 0.08 -8.62
N GLN A 28 -14.90 -0.74 -8.38
CA GLN A 28 -16.29 -0.31 -8.25
C GLN A 28 -16.69 -0.03 -6.79
N GLN A 29 -15.75 -0.17 -5.84
CA GLN A 29 -16.05 -0.05 -4.43
C GLN A 29 -16.30 1.41 -4.03
N GLN A 30 -17.41 1.65 -3.33
CA GLN A 30 -17.82 2.97 -2.87
C GLN A 30 -17.82 3.03 -1.33
N PRO A 31 -17.50 4.19 -0.73
CA PRO A 31 -17.09 5.42 -1.40
C PRO A 31 -15.69 5.32 -2.00
N ALA A 32 -15.43 6.10 -3.05
CA ALA A 32 -14.10 6.18 -3.66
C ALA A 32 -13.09 6.66 -2.61
N LEU A 33 -11.89 6.08 -2.63
CA LEU A 33 -10.82 6.45 -1.71
C LEU A 33 -10.34 7.88 -1.97
N ASP A 34 -10.65 8.78 -1.05
CA ASP A 34 -10.02 10.11 -0.97
C ASP A 34 -8.90 10.07 0.07
N ILE A 35 -7.65 9.98 -0.40
CA ILE A 35 -6.48 9.91 0.47
C ILE A 35 -6.29 11.19 1.30
N PHE A 36 -6.74 12.34 0.82
CA PHE A 36 -6.61 13.60 1.56
C PHE A 36 -7.53 13.59 2.77
N HIS A 37 -8.77 13.17 2.57
CA HIS A 37 -9.73 13.03 3.66
C HIS A 37 -9.35 11.91 4.62
N TYR A 38 -8.96 10.74 4.10
CA TYR A 38 -8.66 9.56 4.91
C TYR A 38 -7.48 9.79 5.86
N PHE A 39 -6.41 10.45 5.38
CA PHE A 39 -5.21 10.68 6.19
C PHE A 39 -5.20 12.02 6.93
N GLN A 40 -6.23 12.86 6.79
CA GLN A 40 -6.29 14.12 7.55
C GLN A 40 -6.43 13.84 9.05
N GLY A 41 -5.47 14.32 9.84
CA GLY A 41 -5.43 14.09 11.28
C GLY A 41 -4.60 12.86 11.67
N LYS A 42 -5.05 12.10 12.67
CA LYS A 42 -4.29 10.97 13.21
C LYS A 42 -4.81 9.66 12.68
N THR A 43 -3.92 8.85 12.13
CA THR A 43 -4.22 7.47 11.71
C THR A 43 -3.15 6.52 12.24
N GLU A 44 -3.51 5.25 12.40
CA GLU A 44 -2.62 4.19 12.86
C GLU A 44 -2.74 2.98 11.95
N ALA A 45 -1.64 2.24 11.79
CA ALA A 45 -1.64 1.00 11.02
C ALA A 45 -0.64 -0.02 11.60
N TRP A 46 -0.89 -1.28 11.27
CA TRP A 46 -0.02 -2.41 11.61
C TRP A 46 0.41 -3.10 10.33
N GLY A 47 1.65 -3.54 10.29
CA GLY A 47 2.19 -4.24 9.13
C GLY A 47 3.34 -5.15 9.46
N MET A 48 3.85 -5.79 8.42
CA MET A 48 4.99 -6.69 8.51
C MET A 48 5.90 -6.55 7.29
N VAL A 49 7.19 -6.70 7.50
CA VAL A 49 8.19 -6.78 6.44
C VAL A 49 8.44 -8.26 6.16
N GLN A 50 8.35 -8.66 4.89
CA GLN A 50 8.61 -10.04 4.45
C GLN A 50 9.80 -10.08 3.48
N ASP A 51 10.49 -11.22 3.43
CA ASP A 51 11.47 -11.48 2.39
C ASP A 51 10.81 -11.92 1.07
N ARG A 52 11.63 -12.17 0.03
CA ARG A 52 11.14 -12.62 -1.29
C ARG A 52 10.46 -13.99 -1.27
N ASN A 53 10.68 -14.78 -0.21
CA ASN A 53 10.08 -16.08 -0.01
C ASN A 53 8.82 -15.99 0.88
N GLY A 54 8.39 -14.77 1.25
CA GLY A 54 7.25 -14.53 2.12
C GLY A 54 7.52 -14.77 3.60
N LYS A 55 8.78 -15.03 4.00
CA LYS A 55 9.13 -15.20 5.40
C LYS A 55 9.01 -13.85 6.10
N GLN A 56 8.21 -13.80 7.17
CA GLN A 56 8.10 -12.62 8.01
C GLN A 56 9.44 -12.31 8.68
N LEU A 57 9.97 -11.12 8.42
CA LEU A 57 11.19 -10.60 9.00
C LEU A 57 10.91 -9.78 10.26
N ARG A 58 9.99 -8.82 10.18
CA ARG A 58 9.65 -7.90 11.28
C ARG A 58 8.19 -7.50 11.24
N ARG A 59 7.63 -7.12 12.39
CA ARG A 59 6.33 -6.44 12.46
C ARG A 59 6.52 -5.00 12.89
N PHE A 60 5.60 -4.14 12.50
CA PHE A 60 5.62 -2.74 12.92
C PHE A 60 4.22 -2.23 13.23
N HIS A 61 4.18 -1.30 14.17
CA HIS A 61 3.07 -0.38 14.37
C HIS A 61 3.52 0.99 13.87
N VAL A 62 2.66 1.70 13.14
CA VAL A 62 2.94 3.06 12.66
C VAL A 62 1.82 4.00 13.09
N ALA A 63 2.21 5.11 13.72
CA ALA A 63 1.32 6.26 13.93
C ALA A 63 1.63 7.32 12.88
N ILE A 64 0.59 7.84 12.24
CA ILE A 64 0.67 8.77 11.12
C ILE A 64 -0.12 10.03 11.48
N ASP A 65 0.57 11.18 11.52
CA ASP A 65 -0.11 12.47 11.56
C ASP A 65 -0.11 13.06 10.14
N GLY A 66 -1.30 13.20 9.55
CA GLY A 66 -1.48 13.82 8.26
C GLY A 66 -1.97 15.26 8.37
N ASP A 67 -1.32 16.15 7.63
CA ASP A 67 -1.67 17.56 7.50
C ASP A 67 -1.99 17.88 6.03
N VAL A 68 -3.07 18.63 5.82
CA VAL A 68 -3.53 19.00 4.48
C VAL A 68 -3.49 20.52 4.37
N VAL A 69 -2.65 21.02 3.46
CA VAL A 69 -2.52 22.44 3.14
C VAL A 69 -2.71 22.62 1.64
N GLY A 70 -3.87 23.16 1.26
CA GLY A 70 -4.27 23.28 -0.15
C GLY A 70 -4.25 21.92 -0.85
N ASP A 71 -3.48 21.82 -1.92
CA ASP A 71 -3.32 20.60 -2.72
C ASP A 71 -2.19 19.67 -2.23
N THR A 72 -1.65 19.90 -1.03
CA THR A 72 -0.55 19.09 -0.48
C THR A 72 -0.96 18.39 0.81
N LEU A 73 -0.84 17.07 0.83
CA LEU A 73 -0.93 16.19 1.99
C LEU A 73 0.48 15.86 2.48
N THR A 74 0.78 16.14 3.74
CA THR A 74 2.04 15.77 4.40
C THR A 74 1.77 14.73 5.47
N LEU A 75 2.44 13.57 5.41
CA LEU A 75 2.29 12.48 6.37
C LEU A 75 3.54 12.33 7.21
N HIS A 76 3.42 12.53 8.51
CA HIS A 76 4.48 12.27 9.48
C HIS A 76 4.29 10.89 10.09
N GLU A 77 5.03 9.91 9.58
CA GLU A 77 4.94 8.52 10.01
C GLU A 77 6.00 8.21 11.06
N ARG A 78 5.57 7.55 12.14
CA ARG A 78 6.45 7.08 13.23
C ARG A 78 6.23 5.59 13.44
N PHE A 79 7.22 4.81 13.05
CA PHE A 79 7.23 3.36 13.16
C PHE A 79 7.85 2.91 14.49
N ILE A 80 7.26 1.88 15.07
CA ILE A 80 7.81 1.10 16.18
C ILE A 80 7.80 -0.36 15.73
N TYR A 81 8.99 -0.94 15.60
CA TYR A 81 9.17 -2.34 15.24
C TYR A 81 9.07 -3.25 16.46
N ASP A 82 8.82 -4.54 16.24
CA ASP A 82 8.72 -5.54 17.31
C ASP A 82 10.05 -5.83 18.02
N ASP A 83 11.17 -5.48 17.41
CA ASP A 83 12.52 -5.46 18.03
C ASP A 83 12.80 -4.18 18.85
N GLY A 84 11.87 -3.22 18.86
CA GLY A 84 11.99 -1.93 19.55
C GLY A 84 12.64 -0.82 18.72
N GLU A 85 13.09 -1.11 17.49
CA GLU A 85 13.61 -0.10 16.57
C GLU A 85 12.52 0.96 16.28
N LYS A 86 12.93 2.23 16.20
CA LYS A 86 12.05 3.34 15.86
C LYS A 86 12.56 3.99 14.58
N GLN A 87 11.63 4.25 13.67
CA GLN A 87 11.93 4.89 12.40
C GLN A 87 10.91 5.97 12.11
N GLN A 88 11.31 7.04 11.44
CA GLN A 88 10.40 8.09 10.99
C GLN A 88 10.50 8.26 9.48
N ARG A 89 9.37 8.58 8.84
CA ARG A 89 9.30 8.94 7.43
C ARG A 89 8.34 10.12 7.28
N VAL A 90 8.66 11.01 6.35
CA VAL A 90 7.80 12.14 6.02
C VAL A 90 7.43 12.04 4.56
N TRP A 91 6.16 11.81 4.25
CA TRP A 91 5.67 11.84 2.88
C TRP A 91 5.11 13.20 2.55
N ARG A 92 5.38 13.69 1.34
CA ARG A 92 4.73 14.88 0.81
C ARG A 92 4.07 14.52 -0.52
N ILE A 93 2.75 14.56 -0.54
CA ILE A 93 1.90 14.13 -1.64
C ILE A 93 1.15 15.36 -2.16
N ARG A 94 1.32 15.68 -3.44
CA ARG A 94 0.68 16.80 -4.10
C ARG A 94 -0.36 16.31 -5.10
N ARG A 95 -1.57 16.87 -5.06
CA ARG A 95 -2.59 16.67 -6.09
C ARG A 95 -2.15 17.37 -7.38
N THR A 96 -2.07 16.64 -8.49
CA THR A 96 -1.65 17.15 -9.80
C THR A 96 -2.76 17.13 -10.85
N GLY A 97 -3.92 16.59 -10.49
CA GLY A 97 -5.15 16.61 -11.28
C GLY A 97 -6.22 15.73 -10.63
N ASP A 98 -7.34 15.56 -11.32
CA ASP A 98 -8.42 14.67 -10.86
C ASP A 98 -7.87 13.25 -10.66
N HIS A 99 -7.91 12.77 -9.42
CA HIS A 99 -7.41 11.45 -9.01
C HIS A 99 -5.92 11.18 -9.33
N ARG A 100 -5.12 12.23 -9.58
CA ARG A 100 -3.67 12.13 -9.83
C ARG A 100 -2.87 12.80 -8.73
N TYR A 101 -1.86 12.09 -8.26
CA TYR A 101 -1.01 12.50 -7.15
C TYR A 101 0.46 12.26 -7.49
N GLU A 102 1.29 13.21 -7.08
CA GLU A 102 2.75 13.08 -7.13
C GLU A 102 3.26 13.11 -5.69
N GLY A 103 4.05 12.10 -5.32
CA GLY A 103 4.55 11.96 -3.97
C GLY A 103 6.07 11.87 -3.91
N THR A 104 6.64 12.44 -2.86
CA THR A 104 8.05 12.26 -2.50
C THR A 104 8.13 11.73 -1.08
N ALA A 105 8.86 10.64 -0.88
CA ALA A 105 9.28 10.20 0.43
C ALA A 105 10.50 11.03 0.87
N GLY A 106 10.37 11.77 1.96
CA GLY A 106 11.52 12.32 2.68
C GLY A 106 12.26 11.20 3.40
N ASP A 107 13.59 11.25 3.33
CA ASP A 107 14.48 10.24 3.91
C ASP A 107 14.26 10.04 5.41
N ILE A 108 14.67 8.87 5.89
CA ILE A 108 14.48 8.39 7.27
C ILE A 108 15.11 9.39 8.26
N ALA A 109 14.28 10.06 9.05
CA ALA A 109 14.77 10.94 10.11
C ALA A 109 15.32 10.09 11.27
N GLY A 110 16.60 9.73 11.18
CA GLY A 110 17.32 8.97 12.20
C GLY A 110 18.20 7.87 11.61
N GLY A 111 19.32 8.24 10.98
CA GLY A 111 20.26 7.25 10.45
C GLY A 111 21.30 7.80 9.47
N GLY A 112 21.90 8.95 9.80
CA GLY A 112 22.97 9.56 9.01
C GLY A 112 22.46 10.24 7.73
N ASP A 113 22.83 11.50 7.55
CA ASP A 113 22.74 12.20 6.27
C ASP A 113 23.52 11.42 5.20
N ARG A 114 22.85 10.47 4.54
CA ARG A 114 23.24 10.03 3.21
C ARG A 114 22.40 10.85 2.22
N PRO A 115 23.00 11.82 1.51
CA PRO A 115 22.29 12.50 0.43
C PRO A 115 22.11 11.49 -0.71
N GLY A 116 20.90 10.94 -0.84
CA GLY A 116 20.57 10.05 -1.95
C GLY A 116 19.59 8.94 -1.55
N GLY A 117 18.30 9.26 -1.46
CA GLY A 117 17.29 8.24 -1.18
C GLY A 117 15.83 8.62 -1.40
N GLY A 118 15.52 9.88 -1.71
CA GLY A 118 14.13 10.29 -1.94
C GLY A 118 13.47 9.51 -3.07
N GLN A 119 12.59 8.57 -2.72
CA GLN A 119 11.77 7.84 -3.69
C GLN A 119 10.64 8.77 -4.16
N ARG A 120 10.64 9.06 -5.45
CA ARG A 120 9.53 9.73 -6.13
C ARG A 120 8.60 8.69 -6.70
N PHE A 121 7.31 8.90 -6.48
CA PHE A 121 6.28 8.06 -7.07
C PHE A 121 5.17 8.94 -7.64
N SER A 122 4.59 8.46 -8.73
CA SER A 122 3.39 9.03 -9.34
C SER A 122 2.28 8.01 -9.16
N LEU A 123 1.20 8.42 -8.50
CA LEU A 123 0.01 7.61 -8.32
C LEU A 123 -1.11 8.19 -9.19
N ALA A 124 -1.61 7.39 -10.13
CA ALA A 124 -2.89 7.63 -10.77
C ALA A 124 -3.90 6.68 -10.14
N LEU A 125 -4.95 7.21 -9.50
CA LEU A 125 -6.11 6.42 -9.15
C LEU A 125 -7.00 6.37 -10.40
N GLN A 126 -7.06 5.22 -11.06
CA GLN A 126 -7.95 5.02 -12.20
C GLN A 126 -9.41 5.08 -11.72
N HIS A 127 -10.16 6.04 -12.23
CA HIS A 127 -11.61 6.08 -12.15
C HIS A 127 -12.16 6.03 -13.59
N GLU A 128 -12.57 4.85 -14.05
CA GLU A 128 -13.37 4.78 -15.28
C GLU A 128 -14.79 5.24 -14.94
N ARG A 129 -15.18 6.39 -15.50
CA ARG A 129 -16.60 6.73 -15.60
C ARG A 129 -17.21 5.79 -16.63
N ASP A 130 -18.00 4.82 -16.19
CA ASP A 130 -19.00 4.21 -17.07
C ASP A 130 -19.96 5.33 -17.50
N GLY A 131 -19.85 5.71 -18.77
CA GLY A 131 -20.54 6.88 -19.30
C GLY A 131 -20.29 7.14 -20.77
N GLN A 132 -20.33 6.12 -21.63
CA GLN A 132 -20.52 6.29 -23.07
C GLN A 132 -21.41 5.16 -23.64
N ARG A 133 -22.69 5.52 -23.81
CA ARG A 133 -23.70 5.02 -24.76
C ARG A 133 -24.17 3.57 -24.70
#